data_AF-A0A853M5Z0-F1
#
_entry.id   AF-A0A853M5Z0-F1
#
_cell.length_a   1.000
_cell.length_b   1.000
_cell.length_c   1.000
_cell.angle_alpha   90.00
_cell.angle_beta   90.00
_cell.angle_gamma   90.00
#
_symmetry.space_group_name_H-M   'P 1'
#
loop_
_entity.id
_entity.type
_entity.pdbx_description
1 polymer ?
#
loop_
_entity_poly.entity_id
_entity_poly.type
_entity_poly.pdbx_seq_one_letter_code
_entity_poly.pdbx_strand_id
1 'polypeptide(L)'
;MPSKPLPPPVLQPTQSLDLNEFNNPQGILLGDKCYWNPALLPNGHVAIIGTSGSGKTQTLKALAYELPRLFPNIKRIIIDYHGDQELPDEKCFSLSMNSPHGVNPLIIDQDAKGGGPALQAIAVAASLRKSLLMGANQEGLIIDILSKLYKSKGIIQEDNKTWTREPPTFYEMRKEIESRIQSGCKDSQKLALKVLAPVLWTINRKVPV
;
A
#
# COMPACT_ATOMS: atom_id res chain seq x y z
N MET A 1 34.72 -33.87 -4.16
CA MET A 1 33.45 -34.53 -4.49
C MET A 1 32.98 -33.98 -5.84
N PRO A 2 32.60 -34.83 -6.81
CA PRO A 2 32.12 -34.33 -8.11
C PRO A 2 30.81 -33.57 -7.93
N SER A 3 30.72 -32.37 -8.50
CA SER A 3 29.53 -31.52 -8.45
C SER A 3 28.34 -32.24 -9.08
N LYS A 4 27.23 -32.31 -8.36
CA LYS A 4 25.98 -32.91 -8.84
C LYS A 4 25.54 -32.15 -10.11
N PRO A 5 25.27 -32.85 -11.24
CA PRO A 5 24.89 -32.19 -12.47
C PRO A 5 23.55 -31.46 -12.29
N LEU A 6 23.42 -30.30 -12.95
CA LEU A 6 22.18 -29.55 -12.97
C LEU A 6 21.06 -30.41 -13.59
N PRO A 7 19.83 -30.34 -13.05
CA PRO A 7 18.71 -31.04 -13.66
C PRO A 7 18.47 -30.52 -15.08
N PRO A 8 18.07 -31.40 -16.02
CA PRO A 8 17.74 -30.97 -17.37
C PRO A 8 16.56 -29.97 -17.34
N PRO A 9 16.61 -28.91 -18.17
CA PRO A 9 15.52 -27.93 -18.23
C PRO A 9 14.22 -28.63 -18.64
N VAL A 10 13.22 -28.55 -17.76
CA VAL A 10 11.90 -29.18 -17.96
C VAL A 10 11.04 -28.35 -18.92
N LEU A 11 11.25 -27.04 -18.96
CA LEU A 11 10.56 -26.13 -19.87
C LEU A 11 11.39 -25.99 -21.15
N GLN A 12 10.88 -26.55 -22.24
CA GLN A 12 11.36 -26.21 -23.58
C GLN A 12 10.56 -24.99 -24.07
N PRO A 13 11.21 -23.97 -24.64
CA PRO A 13 10.47 -22.87 -25.29
C PRO A 13 9.53 -23.45 -26.33
N THR A 14 8.27 -23.06 -26.31
CA THR A 14 7.27 -23.46 -27.32
C THR A 14 7.85 -23.15 -28.69
N GLN A 15 8.04 -24.18 -29.52
CA GLN A 15 8.84 -24.10 -30.76
C GLN A 15 8.24 -23.20 -31.85
N SER A 16 7.03 -22.67 -31.64
CA SER A 16 6.47 -21.59 -32.45
C SER A 16 5.49 -20.78 -31.60
N LEU A 17 5.93 -19.63 -31.08
CA LEU A 17 5.02 -18.61 -30.58
C LEU A 17 4.36 -17.97 -31.81
N ASP A 18 3.08 -18.24 -32.03
CA ASP A 18 2.31 -17.45 -32.99
C ASP A 18 2.13 -16.05 -32.39
N LEU A 19 2.91 -15.08 -32.88
CA LEU A 19 2.86 -13.70 -32.40
C LEU A 19 1.47 -13.07 -32.59
N ASN A 20 0.60 -13.64 -33.45
CA ASN A 20 -0.77 -13.20 -33.59
C ASN A 20 -1.64 -13.50 -32.34
N GLU A 21 -1.30 -14.52 -31.54
CA GLU A 21 -2.02 -14.81 -30.29
C GLU A 21 -1.81 -13.72 -29.23
N PHE A 22 -0.70 -12.98 -29.29
CA PHE A 22 -0.43 -11.84 -28.40
C PHE A 22 -1.20 -10.57 -28.80
N ASN A 23 -1.59 -10.46 -30.08
CA ASN A 23 -2.38 -9.34 -30.60
C ASN A 23 -3.87 -9.69 -30.65
N ASN A 24 -4.37 -10.36 -29.61
CA ASN A 24 -5.77 -10.76 -29.55
C ASN A 24 -6.63 -9.70 -28.81
N PRO A 25 -7.64 -9.09 -29.46
CA PRO A 25 -8.54 -8.14 -28.79
C PRO A 25 -9.39 -8.79 -27.69
N GLN A 26 -9.42 -10.13 -27.60
CA GLN A 26 -10.20 -10.85 -26.59
C GLN A 26 -9.67 -10.70 -25.17
N GLY A 27 -8.37 -10.38 -24.95
CA GLY A 27 -7.80 -10.21 -23.62
C GLY A 27 -6.29 -10.47 -23.56
N ILE A 28 -5.71 -10.44 -22.36
CA ILE A 28 -4.29 -10.74 -22.12
C ILE A 28 -4.09 -12.25 -22.11
N LEU A 29 -3.19 -12.76 -22.95
CA LEU A 29 -2.86 -14.19 -23.01
C LEU A 29 -2.15 -14.64 -21.71
N LEU A 30 -2.71 -15.61 -21.01
CA LEU A 30 -2.13 -16.23 -19.80
C LEU A 30 -1.36 -17.53 -20.10
N GLY A 31 -1.55 -18.11 -21.29
CA GLY A 31 -1.00 -19.42 -21.71
C GLY A 31 -2.09 -20.32 -22.27
N ASP A 32 -1.73 -21.30 -23.12
CA ASP A 32 -2.64 -22.33 -23.67
C ASP A 32 -3.99 -21.81 -24.19
N LYS A 33 -3.97 -20.70 -24.96
CA LYS A 33 -5.18 -20.02 -25.49
C LYS A 33 -6.17 -19.56 -24.40
N CYS A 34 -5.72 -19.41 -23.17
CA CYS A 34 -6.46 -18.80 -22.08
C CYS A 34 -6.21 -17.28 -22.07
N TYR A 35 -7.28 -16.50 -22.18
CA TYR A 35 -7.21 -15.04 -22.20
C TYR A 35 -7.92 -14.46 -20.99
N TRP A 36 -7.29 -13.49 -20.34
CA TRP A 36 -7.87 -12.73 -19.26
C TRP A 36 -8.30 -11.34 -19.74
N ASN A 37 -9.60 -11.07 -19.66
CA ASN A 37 -10.19 -9.78 -19.98
C ASN A 37 -11.04 -9.30 -18.80
N PRO A 38 -10.54 -8.33 -18.01
CA PRO A 38 -11.27 -7.85 -16.85
C PRO A 38 -12.61 -7.17 -17.20
N ALA A 39 -12.80 -6.70 -18.44
CA ALA A 39 -14.04 -6.06 -18.87
C ALA A 39 -15.18 -7.03 -19.17
N LEU A 40 -14.88 -8.32 -19.34
CA LEU A 40 -15.88 -9.37 -19.58
C LEU A 40 -16.27 -10.13 -18.30
N LEU A 41 -15.68 -9.77 -17.16
CA LEU A 41 -15.86 -10.45 -15.88
C LEU A 41 -16.62 -9.54 -14.90
N PRO A 42 -17.49 -10.09 -14.04
CA PRO A 42 -18.11 -9.33 -12.96
C PRO A 42 -17.07 -8.68 -12.01
N ASN A 43 -15.94 -9.36 -11.80
CA ASN A 43 -14.79 -8.87 -11.05
C ASN A 43 -13.50 -9.20 -11.81
N GLY A 44 -12.73 -8.18 -12.17
CA GLY A 44 -11.43 -8.31 -12.84
C GLY A 44 -10.27 -8.62 -11.89
N HIS A 45 -10.47 -9.47 -10.87
CA HIS A 45 -9.40 -9.83 -9.94
C HIS A 45 -8.65 -11.07 -10.40
N VAL A 46 -7.34 -11.11 -10.16
CA VAL A 46 -6.46 -12.25 -10.48
C VAL A 46 -5.65 -12.62 -9.24
N ALA A 47 -5.56 -13.91 -8.97
CA ALA A 47 -4.67 -14.47 -7.96
C ALA A 47 -3.63 -15.36 -8.65
N ILE A 48 -2.34 -15.04 -8.47
CA ILE A 48 -1.22 -15.81 -9.05
C ILE A 48 -0.54 -16.57 -7.91
N ILE A 49 -0.60 -17.91 -7.96
CA ILE A 49 -0.12 -18.79 -6.89
C ILE A 49 0.94 -19.73 -7.48
N GLY A 50 2.05 -19.89 -6.77
CA GLY A 50 3.13 -20.79 -7.19
C GLY A 50 4.32 -20.73 -6.25
N THR A 51 5.18 -21.76 -6.33
CA THR A 51 6.41 -21.86 -5.54
C THR A 51 7.44 -20.79 -5.94
N SER A 52 8.49 -20.61 -5.15
CA SER A 52 9.59 -19.73 -5.54
C SER A 52 10.20 -20.17 -6.88
N GLY A 53 10.49 -19.22 -7.77
CA GLY A 53 10.99 -19.51 -9.13
C GLY A 53 9.94 -19.95 -10.15
N SER A 54 8.65 -20.08 -9.79
CA SER A 54 7.60 -20.54 -10.72
C SER A 54 7.15 -19.51 -11.77
N GLY A 55 7.80 -18.33 -11.83
CA GLY A 55 7.44 -17.27 -12.78
C GLY A 55 6.39 -16.25 -12.33
N LYS A 56 5.98 -16.23 -11.05
CA LYS A 56 4.95 -15.28 -10.54
C LYS A 56 5.23 -13.82 -10.89
N THR A 57 6.46 -13.34 -10.63
CA THR A 57 6.90 -11.99 -10.98
C THR A 57 6.75 -11.75 -12.49
N GLN A 58 7.19 -12.70 -13.32
CA GLN A 58 7.12 -12.57 -14.77
C GLN A 58 5.68 -12.51 -15.28
N THR A 59 4.78 -13.32 -14.72
CA THR A 59 3.35 -13.25 -15.03
C THR A 59 2.74 -11.91 -14.63
N LEU A 60 3.09 -11.38 -13.44
CA LEU A 60 2.59 -10.08 -12.99
C LEU A 60 3.11 -8.93 -13.87
N LYS A 61 4.39 -8.97 -14.27
CA LYS A 61 4.98 -8.03 -15.23
C LYS A 61 4.25 -8.07 -16.56
N ALA A 62 4.02 -9.26 -17.12
CA ALA A 62 3.32 -9.42 -18.39
C ALA A 62 1.91 -8.82 -18.33
N LEU A 63 1.15 -9.11 -17.26
CA LEU A 63 -0.17 -8.52 -17.03
C LEU A 63 -0.09 -6.98 -16.95
N ALA A 64 0.82 -6.45 -16.13
CA ALA A 64 0.97 -5.02 -15.95
C ALA A 64 1.44 -4.30 -17.24
N TYR A 65 2.23 -4.98 -18.07
CA TYR A 65 2.69 -4.48 -19.37
C TYR A 65 1.56 -4.45 -20.41
N GLU A 66 0.73 -5.48 -20.47
CA GLU A 66 -0.34 -5.63 -21.47
C GLU A 66 -1.61 -4.83 -21.13
N LEU A 67 -1.95 -4.68 -19.84
CA LEU A 67 -3.14 -3.96 -19.38
C LEU A 67 -3.36 -2.58 -20.05
N PRO A 68 -2.41 -1.64 -20.11
CA PRO A 68 -2.61 -0.36 -20.78
C PRO A 68 -2.77 -0.47 -22.30
N ARG A 69 -2.26 -1.54 -22.92
CA ARG A 69 -2.35 -1.74 -24.37
C ARG A 69 -3.77 -2.09 -24.78
N LEU A 70 -4.46 -2.87 -23.95
CA LEU A 70 -5.88 -3.23 -24.13
C LEU A 70 -6.83 -2.20 -23.51
N PHE A 71 -6.44 -1.55 -22.42
CA PHE A 71 -7.24 -0.57 -21.70
C PHE A 71 -6.47 0.74 -21.53
N PRO A 72 -6.44 1.62 -22.54
CA PRO A 72 -5.59 2.83 -22.55
C PRO A 72 -5.77 3.77 -21.35
N ASN A 73 -6.95 3.76 -20.73
CA ASN A 73 -7.27 4.62 -19.59
C ASN A 73 -7.00 3.98 -18.22
N ILE A 74 -6.48 2.74 -18.16
CA ILE A 74 -6.22 2.05 -16.90
C ILE A 74 -5.02 2.65 -16.18
N LYS A 75 -5.19 2.95 -14.88
CA LYS A 75 -4.09 3.37 -14.01
C LYS A 75 -3.48 2.14 -13.35
N ARG A 76 -2.15 2.04 -13.39
CA ARG A 76 -1.40 0.97 -12.71
C ARG A 76 -0.76 1.52 -11.44
N ILE A 77 -1.01 0.86 -10.33
CA ILE A 77 -0.33 1.09 -9.05
C ILE A 77 0.29 -0.24 -8.65
N ILE A 78 1.61 -0.26 -8.47
CA ILE A 78 2.37 -1.47 -8.19
C ILE A 78 3.05 -1.29 -6.84
N ILE A 79 2.86 -2.26 -5.96
CA ILE A 79 3.56 -2.36 -4.68
C ILE A 79 4.66 -3.40 -4.87
N ASP A 80 5.87 -2.92 -5.09
CA ASP A 80 7.03 -3.76 -5.36
C ASP A 80 7.96 -3.81 -4.13
N TYR A 81 8.01 -4.98 -3.48
CA TYR A 81 8.86 -5.20 -2.31
C TYR A 81 10.30 -5.58 -2.67
N HIS A 82 10.54 -6.09 -3.89
CA HIS A 82 11.84 -6.60 -4.32
C HIS A 82 12.56 -5.67 -5.29
N GLY A 83 11.85 -4.68 -5.84
CA GLY A 83 12.37 -3.80 -6.90
C GLY A 83 12.58 -4.56 -8.20
N ASP A 84 11.85 -5.67 -8.40
CA ASP A 84 12.06 -6.59 -9.50
C ASP A 84 11.02 -6.45 -10.60
N GLN A 85 10.12 -5.45 -10.58
CA GLN A 85 9.08 -5.26 -11.61
C GLN A 85 9.60 -4.56 -12.88
N GLU A 86 10.33 -3.45 -12.75
CA GLU A 86 11.06 -2.76 -13.83
C GLU A 86 10.25 -2.59 -15.14
N LEU A 87 9.08 -1.94 -15.08
CA LEU A 87 8.28 -1.69 -16.28
C LEU A 87 8.80 -0.46 -17.07
N PRO A 88 8.71 -0.43 -18.41
CA PRO A 88 9.32 0.63 -19.23
C PRO A 88 8.89 2.08 -18.91
N ASP A 89 7.65 2.27 -18.45
CA ASP A 89 7.05 3.60 -18.23
C ASP A 89 6.71 3.89 -16.75
N GLU A 90 7.38 3.20 -15.82
CA GLU A 90 7.06 3.37 -14.40
C GLU A 90 7.63 4.66 -13.81
N LYS A 91 6.86 5.24 -12.88
CA LYS A 91 7.33 6.27 -11.96
C LYS A 91 7.50 5.63 -10.58
N CYS A 92 8.74 5.38 -10.20
CA CYS A 92 9.06 4.73 -8.94
C CYS A 92 9.21 5.74 -7.80
N PHE A 93 8.43 5.53 -6.75
CA PHE A 93 8.54 6.26 -5.49
C PHE A 93 9.06 5.29 -4.43
N SER A 94 10.34 5.37 -4.10
CA SER A 94 10.91 4.55 -3.02
C SER A 94 10.21 4.89 -1.71
N LEU A 95 9.79 3.88 -0.94
CA LEU A 95 9.30 4.06 0.43
C LEU A 95 10.33 3.46 1.38
N SER A 96 11.33 4.26 1.72
CA SER A 96 12.42 3.89 2.64
C SER A 96 12.66 5.04 3.63
N MET A 97 13.39 4.78 4.73
CA MET A 97 13.65 5.80 5.77
C MET A 97 14.40 7.04 5.25
N ASN A 98 15.12 6.90 4.14
CA ASN A 98 15.87 7.99 3.50
C ASN A 98 15.14 8.57 2.29
N SER A 99 13.96 8.05 1.95
CA SER A 99 13.18 8.56 0.84
C SER A 99 12.51 9.89 1.21
N PRO A 100 12.44 10.86 0.28
CA PRO A 100 11.60 12.04 0.43
C PRO A 100 10.09 11.72 0.28
N HIS A 101 9.75 10.49 -0.10
CA HIS A 101 8.36 10.05 -0.30
C HIS A 101 7.85 9.23 0.87
N GLY A 102 6.59 9.46 1.22
CA GLY A 102 5.88 8.72 2.27
C GLY A 102 4.38 8.73 2.03
N VAL A 103 3.68 7.80 2.67
CA VAL A 103 2.22 7.73 2.64
C VAL A 103 1.71 8.25 3.98
N ASN A 104 0.85 9.28 3.95
CA ASN A 104 0.18 9.75 5.16
C ASN A 104 -1.19 9.05 5.30
N PRO A 105 -1.35 8.10 6.24
CA PRO A 105 -2.63 7.43 6.44
C PRO A 105 -3.66 8.32 7.14
N LEU A 106 -3.29 9.54 7.57
CA LEU A 106 -4.20 10.51 8.16
C LEU A 106 -4.88 11.42 7.12
N ILE A 107 -4.69 11.15 5.83
CA ILE A 107 -5.47 11.81 4.78
C ILE A 107 -6.94 11.39 4.92
N ILE A 108 -7.83 12.37 4.86
CA ILE A 108 -9.26 12.20 5.11
C ILE A 108 -9.98 11.90 3.80
N ASP A 109 -10.87 10.90 3.83
CA ASP A 109 -11.86 10.70 2.77
C ASP A 109 -12.90 11.83 2.82
N GLN A 110 -13.13 12.48 1.68
CA GLN A 110 -14.04 13.60 1.52
C GLN A 110 -15.50 13.16 1.31
N ASP A 111 -15.78 11.86 1.21
CA ASP A 111 -17.16 11.38 1.13
C ASP A 111 -17.95 11.75 2.39
N ALA A 112 -18.97 12.60 2.22
CA ALA A 112 -19.83 13.04 3.31
C ALA A 112 -20.64 11.90 3.96
N LYS A 113 -20.80 10.74 3.28
CA LYS A 113 -21.58 9.60 3.81
C LYS A 113 -20.76 8.66 4.70
N GLY A 114 -19.43 8.66 4.57
CA GLY A 114 -18.57 7.68 5.24
C GLY A 114 -17.15 8.13 5.57
N GLY A 115 -16.83 9.41 5.32
CA GLY A 115 -15.51 10.00 5.55
C GLY A 115 -15.42 10.88 6.80
N GLY A 116 -14.39 11.71 6.82
CA GLY A 116 -14.15 12.67 7.89
C GLY A 116 -13.12 12.25 8.95
N PRO A 117 -12.63 13.22 9.75
CA PRO A 117 -11.52 13.02 10.68
C PRO A 117 -11.81 11.96 11.75
N ALA A 118 -13.06 11.82 12.21
CA ALA A 118 -13.42 10.85 13.24
C ALA A 118 -13.31 9.40 12.72
N LEU A 119 -13.91 9.11 11.55
CA LEU A 119 -13.83 7.79 10.93
C LEU A 119 -12.41 7.46 10.48
N GLN A 120 -11.66 8.45 9.99
CA GLN A 120 -10.25 8.26 9.65
C GLN A 120 -9.40 7.92 10.88
N ALA A 121 -9.63 8.61 12.02
CA ALA A 121 -8.93 8.30 13.27
C ALA A 121 -9.21 6.87 13.75
N ILE A 122 -10.46 6.41 13.68
CA ILE A 122 -10.86 5.05 14.04
C ILE A 122 -10.21 4.02 13.10
N ALA A 123 -10.27 4.23 11.79
CA ALA A 123 -9.71 3.30 10.81
C ALA A 123 -8.19 3.13 10.96
N VAL A 124 -7.48 4.24 11.19
CA VAL A 124 -6.03 4.22 11.43
C VAL A 124 -5.70 3.56 12.77
N ALA A 125 -6.45 3.88 13.83
CA ALA A 125 -6.24 3.25 15.14
C ALA A 125 -6.47 1.73 15.11
N ALA A 126 -7.52 1.27 14.41
CA ALA A 126 -7.82 -0.14 14.22
C ALA A 126 -6.73 -0.87 13.40
N SER A 127 -6.22 -0.21 12.36
CA SER A 127 -5.11 -0.72 11.54
C SER A 127 -3.83 -0.87 12.39
N LEU A 128 -3.45 0.17 13.14
CA LEU A 128 -2.31 0.10 14.05
C LEU A 128 -2.52 -0.97 15.12
N ARG A 129 -3.74 -1.08 15.68
CA ARG A 129 -4.06 -2.09 16.69
C ARG A 129 -3.78 -3.50 16.18
N LYS A 130 -4.22 -3.79 14.96
CA LYS A 130 -4.01 -5.10 14.31
C LYS A 130 -2.53 -5.34 14.01
N SER A 131 -1.83 -4.35 13.46
CA SER A 131 -0.43 -4.47 13.08
C SER A 131 0.54 -4.53 14.27
N LEU A 132 0.20 -3.88 15.39
CA LEU A 132 1.08 -3.75 16.56
C LEU A 132 0.60 -4.53 17.80
N LEU A 133 -0.42 -5.39 17.62
CA LEU A 133 -0.99 -6.24 18.67
C LEU A 133 -1.34 -5.43 19.93
N MET A 134 -2.13 -4.36 19.76
CA MET A 134 -2.54 -3.46 20.84
C MET A 134 -3.87 -3.86 21.48
N GLY A 135 -4.07 -3.46 22.74
CA GLY A 135 -5.33 -3.63 23.45
C GLY A 135 -6.32 -2.48 23.17
N ALA A 136 -7.59 -2.67 23.56
CA ALA A 136 -8.65 -1.69 23.35
C ALA A 136 -8.35 -0.30 23.98
N ASN A 137 -7.73 -0.27 25.16
CA ASN A 137 -7.35 1.00 25.80
C ASN A 137 -6.31 1.78 24.99
N GLN A 138 -5.38 1.09 24.33
CA GLN A 138 -4.35 1.72 23.50
C GLN A 138 -4.96 2.26 22.21
N GLU A 139 -5.91 1.54 21.61
CA GLU A 139 -6.68 2.02 20.45
C GLU A 139 -7.47 3.28 20.80
N GLY A 140 -8.21 3.28 21.92
CA GLY A 140 -8.94 4.46 22.39
C GLY A 140 -8.03 5.67 22.60
N LEU A 141 -6.83 5.45 23.16
CA LEU A 141 -5.84 6.51 23.33
C LEU A 141 -5.33 7.06 21.99
N ILE A 142 -5.12 6.22 20.98
CA ILE A 142 -4.74 6.67 19.63
C ILE A 142 -5.87 7.51 19.02
N ILE A 143 -7.13 7.05 19.12
CA ILE A 143 -8.28 7.79 18.58
C ILE A 143 -8.36 9.18 19.21
N ASP A 144 -8.18 9.29 20.53
CA ASP A 144 -8.17 10.58 21.24
C ASP A 144 -7.01 11.49 20.77
N ILE A 145 -5.81 10.94 20.64
CA ILE A 145 -4.63 11.67 20.12
C ILE A 145 -4.90 12.19 18.71
N LEU A 146 -5.35 11.34 17.79
CA LEU A 146 -5.62 11.72 16.41
C LEU A 146 -6.75 12.74 16.32
N SER A 147 -7.81 12.58 17.11
CA SER A 147 -8.91 13.55 17.19
C SER A 147 -8.43 14.92 17.63
N LYS A 148 -7.55 14.99 18.64
CA LYS A 148 -6.91 16.23 19.08
C LYS A 148 -6.06 16.86 17.98
N LEU A 149 -5.31 16.06 17.22
CA LEU A 149 -4.46 16.55 16.14
C LEU A 149 -5.23 17.07 14.93
N TYR A 150 -6.32 16.40 14.54
CA TYR A 150 -7.21 16.96 13.50
C TYR A 150 -7.77 18.31 13.95
N LYS A 151 -8.28 18.40 15.19
CA LYS A 151 -8.79 19.65 15.75
C LYS A 151 -7.72 20.76 15.81
N SER A 152 -6.46 20.42 16.13
CA SER A 152 -5.38 21.42 16.14
C SER A 152 -4.99 21.92 14.75
N LYS A 153 -5.27 21.13 13.69
CA LYS A 153 -5.21 21.56 12.28
C LYS A 153 -6.48 22.29 11.82
N GLY A 154 -7.43 22.51 12.73
CA GLY A 154 -8.74 23.09 12.43
C GLY A 154 -9.60 22.20 11.54
N ILE A 155 -9.35 20.89 11.54
CA ILE A 155 -10.16 19.90 10.82
C ILE A 155 -11.19 19.38 11.82
N ILE A 156 -12.46 19.63 11.55
CA ILE A 156 -13.57 19.25 12.43
C ILE A 156 -14.59 18.40 11.69
N GLN A 157 -15.26 17.50 12.40
CA GLN A 157 -16.19 16.54 11.79
C GLN A 157 -17.44 17.24 11.25
N GLU A 158 -17.85 18.32 11.89
CA GLU A 158 -19.09 19.03 11.64
C GLU A 158 -19.04 19.92 10.39
N ASP A 159 -17.84 20.25 9.89
CA ASP A 159 -17.64 21.08 8.71
C ASP A 159 -16.75 20.37 7.67
N ASN A 160 -17.39 19.77 6.68
CA ASN A 160 -16.71 19.06 5.59
C ASN A 160 -15.78 19.96 4.75
N LYS A 161 -15.99 21.28 4.74
CA LYS A 161 -15.10 22.21 4.04
C LYS A 161 -13.70 22.20 4.64
N THR A 162 -13.59 21.88 5.93
CA THR A 162 -12.32 21.78 6.64
C THR A 162 -11.53 20.51 6.29
N TRP A 163 -12.15 19.48 5.71
CA TRP A 163 -11.51 18.18 5.44
C TRP A 163 -10.48 18.25 4.30
N THR A 164 -10.47 19.37 3.55
CA THR A 164 -9.48 19.66 2.50
C THR A 164 -8.16 20.23 3.05
N ARG A 165 -8.12 20.60 4.34
CA ARG A 165 -6.91 21.15 4.98
C ARG A 165 -5.84 20.06 5.12
N GLU A 166 -4.59 20.49 5.24
CA GLU A 166 -3.47 19.57 5.44
C GLU A 166 -3.66 18.75 6.73
N PRO A 167 -3.78 17.42 6.65
CA PRO A 167 -3.99 16.59 7.82
C PRO A 167 -2.73 16.54 8.68
N PRO A 168 -2.85 16.16 9.97
CA PRO A 168 -1.69 15.89 10.79
C PRO A 168 -0.87 14.72 10.22
N THR A 169 0.35 14.60 10.72
CA THR A 169 1.29 13.53 10.35
C THR A 169 1.55 12.60 11.54
N PHE A 170 2.07 11.41 11.28
CA PHE A 170 2.54 10.52 12.36
C PHE A 170 3.68 11.15 13.19
N TYR A 171 4.39 12.14 12.65
CA TYR A 171 5.39 12.90 13.41
C TYR A 171 4.74 13.73 14.52
N GLU A 172 3.62 14.35 14.22
CA GLU A 172 2.84 15.12 15.20
C GLU A 172 2.16 14.19 16.21
N MET A 173 1.69 13.01 15.77
CA MET A 173 1.23 11.94 16.66
C MET A 173 2.32 11.53 17.66
N ARG A 174 3.54 11.30 17.18
CA ARG A 174 4.69 10.99 18.05
C ARG A 174 4.96 12.12 19.06
N LYS A 175 4.98 13.38 18.63
CA LYS A 175 5.19 14.52 19.53
C LYS A 175 4.12 14.61 20.61
N GLU A 176 2.85 14.39 20.25
CA GLU A 176 1.74 14.40 21.20
C GLU A 176 1.87 13.26 22.23
N ILE A 177 2.30 12.06 21.81
CA ILE A 177 2.59 10.94 22.73
C ILE A 177 3.72 11.32 23.70
N GLU A 178 4.83 11.86 23.19
CA GLU A 178 5.98 12.29 23.99
C GLU A 178 5.57 13.37 25.01
N SER A 179 4.75 14.35 24.60
CA SER A 179 4.22 15.38 25.49
C SER A 179 3.36 14.78 26.61
N ARG A 180 2.47 13.83 26.32
CA ARG A 180 1.63 13.17 27.34
C ARG A 180 2.47 12.39 28.35
N ILE A 181 3.57 11.77 27.91
CA ILE A 181 4.51 11.07 28.79
C ILE A 181 5.19 12.04 29.74
N GLN A 182 5.66 13.18 29.24
CA GLN A 182 6.27 14.24 30.07
C GLN A 182 5.30 14.80 31.10
N SER A 183 4.00 14.86 30.77
CA SER A 183 2.93 15.24 31.71
C SER A 183 2.52 14.12 32.68
N GLY A 184 3.20 12.96 32.68
CA GLY A 184 2.98 11.88 33.64
C GLY A 184 1.95 10.81 33.25
N CYS A 185 1.48 10.78 31.99
CA CYS A 185 0.52 9.77 31.53
C CYS A 185 1.17 8.38 31.37
N LYS A 186 0.93 7.48 32.35
CA LYS A 186 1.45 6.10 32.33
C LYS A 186 0.96 5.26 31.14
N ASP A 187 -0.26 5.48 30.67
CA ASP A 187 -0.80 4.74 29.52
C ASP A 187 -0.13 5.13 28.20
N SER A 188 0.28 6.40 28.08
CA SER A 188 1.05 6.87 26.93
C SER A 188 2.46 6.27 26.89
N GLN A 189 3.07 5.94 28.05
CA GLN A 189 4.36 5.25 28.09
C GLN A 189 4.26 3.84 27.49
N LYS A 190 3.20 3.09 27.83
CA LYS A 190 2.95 1.75 27.24
C LYS A 190 2.64 1.83 25.76
N LEU A 191 1.91 2.87 25.33
CA LEU A 191 1.62 3.12 23.92
C LEU A 191 2.91 3.42 23.14
N ALA A 192 3.78 4.27 23.67
CA ALA A 192 5.03 4.66 23.04
C ALA A 192 5.94 3.47 22.74
N LEU A 193 6.06 2.51 23.66
CA LEU A 193 6.87 1.31 23.45
C LEU A 193 6.43 0.49 22.22
N LYS A 194 5.14 0.52 21.88
CA LYS A 194 4.61 -0.21 20.72
C LYS A 194 4.57 0.62 19.44
N VAL A 195 4.30 1.92 19.56
CA VAL A 195 4.06 2.82 18.42
C VAL A 195 5.34 3.48 17.91
N LEU A 196 6.28 3.87 18.79
CA LEU A 196 7.45 4.64 18.38
C LEU A 196 8.45 3.83 17.55
N ALA A 197 8.60 2.53 17.82
CA ALA A 197 9.50 1.67 17.05
C ALA A 197 9.08 1.53 15.57
N PRO A 198 7.80 1.25 15.22
CA PRO A 198 7.32 1.27 13.84
C PRO A 198 7.20 2.67 13.23
N VAL A 199 6.77 3.68 13.99
CA VAL A 199 6.54 5.04 13.47
C VAL A 199 7.86 5.74 13.07
N LEU A 200 8.99 5.33 13.66
CA LEU A 200 10.33 5.67 13.17
C LEU A 200 10.57 5.23 11.70
N TRP A 201 9.96 4.12 11.25
CA TRP A 201 10.07 3.64 9.87
C TRP A 201 9.23 4.46 8.89
N THR A 202 8.16 5.13 9.35
CA THR A 202 7.20 5.80 8.47
C THR A 202 7.47 7.29 8.28
N ILE A 203 8.49 7.88 8.94
CA ILE A 203 8.65 9.33 8.98
C ILE A 203 10.10 9.74 8.73
N ASN A 204 10.35 10.27 7.53
CA ASN A 204 11.22 11.41 7.39
C ASN A 204 10.56 12.51 6.56
N ARG A 205 10.33 13.63 7.25
CA ARG A 205 10.16 15.02 6.81
C ARG A 205 9.35 15.31 5.54
N LYS A 206 8.28 16.11 5.75
CA LYS A 206 7.65 17.07 4.82
C LYS A 206 8.02 16.91 3.34
N VAL A 207 7.03 16.53 2.54
CA VAL A 207 7.06 16.73 1.09
C VAL A 207 6.92 18.24 0.83
N PRO A 208 7.89 18.93 0.18
CA PRO A 208 7.55 20.12 -0.56
C PRO A 208 6.77 19.68 -1.81
N VAL A 209 5.62 20.32 -2.03
CA VAL A 209 4.79 20.18 -3.23
C VAL A 209 5.60 20.53 -4.48
#